data_AF-A0ABD2T7Z8-F1
#
_entry.id   AF-A0ABD2T7Z8-F1
#
_cell.length_a   1.000
_cell.length_b   1.000
_cell.length_c   1.000
_cell.angle_alpha   90.00
_cell.angle_beta   90.00
_cell.angle_gamma   90.00
#
_symmetry.space_group_name_H-M   'P 1'
#
loop_
_entity.id
_entity.type
_entity.pdbx_description
1 polymer ?
#
loop_
_entity_poly.entity_id
_entity_poly.type
_entity_poly.pdbx_seq_one_letter_code
_entity_poly.pdbx_strand_id
1 'polypeptide(L)'
;MCEREQYFFIHEDKYFGGHTGKSQVVGNGIGYWQCLGEEIPIYNSEGDVIGLKVNLKYFSESSKKNNWTMVKYRLTCECEYDTSYAEIKEWILGRITKGKKNDYTNYL
;
A
#
# COMPACT_ATOMS: atom_id res chain seq x y z
N MET A 1 8.73 -13.38 -20.12
CA MET A 1 8.76 -13.71 -18.69
C MET A 1 8.59 -12.38 -17.95
N CYS A 2 7.38 -11.85 -17.80
CA CYS A 2 6.41 -12.05 -16.72
C CYS A 2 6.86 -11.59 -15.31
N GLU A 3 7.53 -10.44 -15.20
CA GLU A 3 7.50 -9.66 -13.95
C GLU A 3 6.25 -8.78 -13.97
N ARG A 4 5.15 -9.21 -13.33
CA ARG A 4 3.91 -8.41 -13.26
C ARG A 4 3.75 -7.64 -11.96
N GLU A 5 4.55 -7.95 -10.94
CA GLU A 5 4.50 -7.34 -9.62
C GLU A 5 5.92 -7.13 -9.09
N GLN A 6 6.11 -6.04 -8.35
CA GLN A 6 7.37 -5.71 -7.69
C GLN A 6 7.10 -5.37 -6.22
N TYR A 7 8.04 -5.75 -5.36
CA TYR A 7 7.96 -5.58 -3.90
C TYR A 7 9.06 -4.63 -3.43
N PHE A 8 8.73 -3.72 -2.52
CA PHE A 8 9.62 -2.70 -2.00
C PHE A 8 9.39 -2.52 -0.51
N PHE A 9 10.47 -2.26 0.24
CA PHE A 9 10.34 -1.64 1.56
C PHE A 9 10.21 -0.13 1.38
N ILE A 10 9.21 0.46 2.02
CA ILE A 10 8.93 1.89 1.99
C ILE A 10 8.96 2.37 3.43
N HIS A 11 9.62 3.49 3.70
CA HIS A 11 9.53 4.10 5.02
C HIS A 11 8.07 4.47 5.33
N GLU A 12 7.62 4.13 6.53
CA GLU A 12 6.30 4.45 7.04
C GLU A 12 6.15 5.96 7.04
N ASP A 13 5.25 6.43 6.20
CA ASP A 13 4.84 7.82 6.19
C ASP A 13 3.83 8.02 7.34
N LYS A 14 3.82 9.21 7.95
CA LYS A 14 2.80 9.65 8.93
C LYS A 14 1.36 9.52 8.40
N TYR A 15 1.23 9.25 7.11
CA TYR A 15 -0.01 9.09 6.38
C TYR A 15 -0.43 7.64 6.10
N PHE A 16 0.19 6.61 6.70
CA PHE A 16 -0.26 5.23 6.48
C PHE A 16 -1.74 5.03 6.76
N GLY A 17 -2.28 5.71 7.79
CA GLY A 17 -3.70 5.74 8.16
C GLY A 17 -4.59 5.86 6.93
N GLY A 18 -5.00 4.72 6.40
CA GLY A 18 -5.67 4.57 5.12
C GLY A 18 -7.08 5.08 5.24
N HIS A 19 -7.37 6.22 4.60
CA HIS A 19 -8.71 6.77 4.53
C HIS A 19 -9.04 6.99 3.06
N THR A 20 -10.24 6.58 2.65
CA THR A 20 -10.75 6.75 1.29
C THR A 20 -10.54 8.19 0.81
N GLY A 21 -9.93 8.35 -0.37
CA GLY A 21 -9.71 9.67 -0.98
C GLY A 21 -8.42 10.38 -0.56
N LYS A 22 -7.74 9.92 0.50
CA LYS A 22 -6.42 10.44 0.88
C LYS A 22 -5.41 10.18 -0.23
N SER A 23 -4.73 11.25 -0.66
CA SER A 23 -3.82 11.24 -1.81
C SER A 23 -2.40 11.61 -1.42
N GLN A 24 -1.42 10.89 -1.98
CA GLN A 24 0.01 11.11 -1.77
C GLN A 24 0.65 11.51 -3.12
N VAL A 25 1.08 12.77 -3.23
CA VAL A 25 1.75 13.28 -4.44
C VAL A 25 3.15 12.67 -4.57
N VAL A 26 3.51 12.24 -5.78
CA VAL A 26 4.79 11.60 -6.10
C VAL A 26 5.34 12.08 -7.44
N GLY A 27 6.60 11.76 -7.71
CA GLY A 27 7.25 12.08 -8.99
C GLY A 27 7.27 13.59 -9.26
N ASN A 28 7.60 14.41 -8.26
CA ASN A 28 7.66 15.87 -8.36
C ASN A 28 6.36 16.51 -8.88
N GLY A 29 5.21 16.01 -8.45
CA GLY A 29 3.90 16.55 -8.85
C GLY A 29 3.32 15.96 -10.14
N ILE A 30 4.01 15.01 -10.79
CA ILE A 30 3.53 14.37 -12.02
C ILE A 30 2.31 13.47 -11.76
N GLY A 31 2.15 12.95 -10.54
CA GLY A 31 0.98 12.17 -10.18
C GLY A 31 0.85 11.93 -8.69
N TYR A 32 -0.13 11.13 -8.32
CA TYR A 32 -0.43 10.82 -6.93
C TYR A 32 -0.96 9.39 -6.77
N TRP A 33 -0.70 8.80 -5.60
CA TRP A 33 -1.36 7.58 -5.15
C TRP A 33 -2.60 7.95 -4.34
N GLN A 34 -3.75 7.38 -4.65
CA GLN A 34 -4.99 7.58 -3.89
C GLN A 34 -5.37 6.29 -3.17
N CYS A 35 -5.69 6.39 -1.88
CA CYS A 35 -6.19 5.26 -1.10
C CYS A 35 -7.59 4.84 -1.57
N LEU A 36 -7.75 3.54 -1.81
CA LEU A 36 -8.99 2.87 -2.12
C LEU A 36 -9.51 2.19 -0.85
N GLY A 37 -10.35 2.90 -0.09
CA GLY A 37 -10.94 2.36 1.13
C GLY A 37 -10.11 2.59 2.39
N GLU A 38 -10.57 1.94 3.45
CA GLU A 38 -9.94 1.87 4.76
C GLU A 38 -8.91 0.73 4.83
N GLU A 39 -8.20 0.67 5.95
CA GLU A 39 -7.29 -0.44 6.24
C GLU A 39 -8.05 -1.76 6.41
N ILE A 40 -7.59 -2.80 5.72
CA ILE A 40 -8.17 -4.14 5.75
C ILE A 40 -7.29 -5.02 6.65
N PRO A 41 -7.85 -5.68 7.68
CA PRO A 41 -7.10 -6.59 8.54
C PRO A 41 -6.63 -7.84 7.77
N ILE A 42 -5.46 -8.32 8.15
CA ILE A 42 -4.87 -9.58 7.70
C ILE A 42 -4.85 -10.51 8.90
N TYR A 43 -5.51 -11.65 8.74
CA TYR A 43 -5.64 -12.66 9.79
C TYR A 43 -4.66 -13.81 9.57
N ASN A 44 -4.11 -14.34 10.66
CA ASN A 44 -3.43 -15.64 10.64
C ASN A 44 -4.46 -16.80 10.56
N SER A 45 -3.99 -18.04 10.57
CA SER A 45 -4.85 -19.23 10.58
C SER A 45 -5.69 -19.40 11.86
N GLU A 46 -5.32 -18.73 12.94
CA GLU A 46 -5.98 -18.81 14.25
C GLU A 46 -7.06 -17.73 14.41
N GLY A 47 -7.13 -16.76 13.49
CA GLY A 47 -8.10 -15.66 13.52
C GLY A 47 -7.57 -14.37 14.14
N ASP A 48 -6.28 -14.30 14.47
CA ASP A 48 -5.66 -13.08 15.02
C ASP A 48 -5.21 -12.13 13.92
N VAL A 49 -5.35 -10.82 14.18
CA VAL A 49 -4.89 -9.78 13.26
C VAL A 49 -3.37 -9.62 13.38
N ILE A 50 -2.66 -10.04 12.33
CA ILE A 50 -1.18 -9.96 12.26
C ILE A 50 -0.68 -8.74 11.48
N GLY A 51 -1.57 -8.09 10.72
CA GLY A 51 -1.22 -6.92 9.94
C GLY A 51 -2.42 -6.23 9.34
N LEU A 52 -2.16 -5.10 8.70
CA LEU A 52 -3.15 -4.29 8.00
C LEU A 52 -2.64 -3.98 6.60
N LYS A 53 -3.56 -3.95 5.63
CA LYS A 53 -3.25 -3.54 4.26
C LYS A 53 -4.16 -2.42 3.79
N VAL A 54 -3.62 -1.56 2.93
CA VAL A 54 -4.38 -0.53 2.22
C VAL A 54 -4.10 -0.63 0.72
N ASN A 55 -5.15 -0.52 -0.09
CA ASN A 55 -5.05 -0.53 -1.54
C ASN A 55 -4.92 0.92 -2.04
N LEU A 56 -4.08 1.14 -3.05
CA LEU A 56 -3.91 2.44 -3.67
C LEU A 56 -3.94 2.33 -5.20
N LYS A 57 -4.41 3.38 -5.84
CA LYS A 57 -4.37 3.56 -7.30
C LYS A 57 -3.57 4.78 -7.67
N TYR A 58 -2.77 4.67 -8.71
CA TYR A 58 -2.00 5.80 -9.23
C TYR A 58 -2.79 6.61 -10.26
N PHE A 59 -2.71 7.92 -10.14
CA PHE A 59 -3.26 8.89 -11.09
C PHE A 59 -2.18 9.87 -11.54
N SER A 60 -2.23 10.28 -12.81
CA SER A 60 -1.37 11.30 -13.39
C SER A 60 -2.10 11.96 -14.54
N GLU A 61 -1.96 13.28 -14.67
CA GLU A 61 -2.56 14.07 -15.76
C GLU A 61 -1.95 13.72 -17.12
N SER A 62 -0.69 13.28 -17.13
CA SER A 62 0.09 13.02 -18.35
C SER A 62 -0.25 11.70 -19.04
N SER A 63 -0.96 10.81 -18.37
CA SER A 63 -1.20 9.46 -18.85
C SER A 63 -2.70 9.14 -18.77
N LYS A 64 -3.30 8.74 -19.90
CA LYS A 64 -4.68 8.21 -19.94
C LYS A 64 -4.75 6.70 -19.64
N LYS A 65 -3.61 6.04 -19.38
CA LYS A 65 -3.48 4.58 -19.38
C LYS A 65 -2.58 4.06 -18.23
N ASN A 66 -2.86 4.49 -17.02
CA ASN A 66 -2.12 4.16 -15.79
C ASN A 66 -3.01 3.21 -14.99
N ASN A 67 -2.79 1.92 -15.21
CA ASN A 67 -3.43 0.84 -14.45
C ASN A 67 -2.51 0.37 -13.32
N TRP A 68 -1.74 1.30 -12.75
CA TRP A 68 -0.83 1.01 -11.65
C TRP A 68 -1.61 0.99 -10.35
N THR A 69 -1.45 -0.11 -9.62
CA THR A 69 -2.00 -0.29 -8.28
C THR A 69 -0.86 -0.60 -7.31
N MET A 70 -1.07 -0.24 -6.06
CA MET A 70 -0.16 -0.56 -4.96
C MET A 70 -0.97 -1.14 -3.81
N VAL A 71 -0.43 -2.14 -3.13
CA VAL A 71 -0.91 -2.55 -1.81
C VAL A 71 0.21 -2.27 -0.83
N LYS A 72 -0.07 -1.47 0.20
CA LYS A 72 0.84 -1.27 1.33
C LYS A 72 0.42 -2.19 2.46
N TYR A 73 1.39 -2.81 3.12
CA TYR A 73 1.21 -3.74 4.24
C TYR A 73 2.03 -3.25 5.43
N ARG A 74 1.42 -3.26 6.61
CA ARG A 74 2.11 -3.04 7.89
C ARG A 74 1.76 -4.15 8.88
N LEU A 75 2.66 -4.40 9.81
CA LEU A 75 2.40 -5.31 10.93
C LEU A 75 1.63 -4.56 12.03
N THR A 76 0.75 -5.28 12.72
CA THR A 76 0.00 -4.77 13.88
C THR A 76 0.64 -5.15 15.21
N CYS A 77 1.51 -6.16 15.21
CA CYS A 77 2.22 -6.60 16.40
C CYS A 77 3.26 -5.56 16.79
N GLU A 78 3.11 -4.98 17.99
CA GLU A 78 4.24 -4.43 18.71
C GLU A 78 5.05 -5.63 19.18
N CYS A 79 6.19 -5.90 18.54
CA CYS A 79 7.13 -6.86 19.07
C CYS A 79 7.46 -6.41 20.51
N GLU A 80 7.16 -7.22 21.54
CA GLU A 80 7.46 -6.94 22.95
C GLU A 80 8.97 -6.88 23.27
N TYR A 81 9.82 -6.90 22.24
CA TYR A 81 11.26 -6.98 22.36
C TYR A 81 11.88 -5.61 22.14
N ASP A 82 12.30 -5.04 23.26
CA ASP A 82 13.31 -4.01 23.43
C ASP A 82 13.09 -2.66 22.72
N THR A 83 13.21 -1.60 23.50
CA THR A 83 13.01 -0.19 23.15
C THR A 83 13.88 0.34 22.00
N SER A 84 14.78 -0.46 21.42
CA SER A 84 15.55 -0.13 20.22
C SER A 84 14.81 -0.42 18.89
N TYR A 85 13.64 -1.06 18.91
CA TYR A 85 12.84 -1.41 17.72
C TYR A 85 11.91 -0.29 17.20
N ALA A 86 11.97 0.91 17.78
CA ALA A 86 11.21 2.07 17.27
C ALA A 86 11.50 2.37 15.79
N GLU A 87 12.74 2.11 15.34
CA GLU A 87 13.19 2.26 13.95
C GLU A 87 12.60 1.19 12.99
N ILE A 88 12.14 0.04 13.51
CA ILE A 88 11.60 -1.06 12.69
C ILE A 88 10.08 -0.91 12.47
N LYS A 89 9.39 -0.15 13.33
CA LYS A 89 8.03 0.35 13.04
C LYS A 89 8.01 1.28 11.81
N GLU A 90 9.16 1.81 11.40
CA GLU A 90 9.28 2.74 10.28
C GLU A 90 9.25 2.10 8.89
N TRP A 91 9.00 0.80 8.74
CA TRP A 91 9.03 0.17 7.40
C TRP A 91 7.75 -0.61 7.10
N ILE A 92 7.22 -0.35 5.91
CA ILE A 92 6.07 -1.04 5.34
C ILE A 92 6.49 -1.79 4.08
N LEU A 93 5.79 -2.87 3.76
CA LEU A 93 5.96 -3.56 2.49
C LEU A 93 5.00 -2.96 1.47
N GLY A 94 5.51 -2.50 0.34
CA GLY A 94 4.73 -2.07 -0.82
C GLY A 94 4.80 -3.12 -1.93
N ARG A 95 3.65 -3.53 -2.44
CA ARG A 95 3.55 -4.34 -3.66
C ARG A 95 2.94 -3.50 -4.77
N ILE A 96 3.67 -3.28 -5.85
CA ILE A 96 3.20 -2.55 -7.03
C ILE A 96 2.87 -3.54 -8.14
N THR A 97 1.70 -3.37 -8.76
CA THR A 97 1.23 -4.18 -9.88
C THR A 97 0.82 -3.28 -11.04
N LYS A 98 1.13 -3.72 -12.27
CA LYS A 98 0.63 -3.08 -13.49
C LYS A 98 -0.53 -3.90 -14.06
N GLY A 99 -1.75 -3.41 -13.86
CA GLY A 99 -2.97 -4.05 -14.36
C GLY A 99 -3.04 -4.08 -15.88
N LYS A 100 -3.81 -5.04 -16.43
CA LYS A 100 -4.15 -5.05 -17.85
C LYS A 100 -5.20 -3.98 -18.13
N LYS A 101 -5.37 -3.61 -19.40
CA LYS A 101 -6.13 -2.43 -19.86
C LYS A 101 -7.60 -2.36 -19.36
N ASN A 102 -8.17 -3.46 -18.83
CA ASN A 102 -9.61 -3.59 -18.50
C ASN A 102 -9.95 -4.13 -17.09
N ASP A 103 -8.98 -4.29 -16.17
CA ASP A 103 -9.30 -4.82 -14.82
C ASP A 103 -9.78 -3.70 -13.88
N TYR A 104 -11.03 -3.25 -14.08
CA TYR A 104 -11.68 -2.24 -13.22
C TYR A 104 -12.55 -2.86 -12.11
N THR A 105 -12.57 -4.19 -11.97
CA THR A 105 -13.70 -4.90 -11.34
C THR A 105 -13.47 -5.51 -9.95
N ASN A 106 -12.44 -5.16 -9.17
CA ASN A 106 -12.19 -5.85 -7.89
C ASN A 106 -11.88 -4.95 -6.67
N TYR A 107 -12.42 -3.72 -6.61
CA TYR A 107 -12.17 -2.83 -5.46
C TYR A 107 -13.44 -2.26 -4.81
N LEU A 108 -14.55 -3.03 -4.84
CA LEU A 108 -15.72 -2.84 -3.98
C LEU A 108 -15.80 -3.97 -2.96
#